data_AF-A0A951H6W5-F1
#
_entry.id   AF-A0A951H6W5-F1
#
_cell.length_a   1.000
_cell.length_b   1.000
_cell.length_c   1.000
_cell.angle_alpha   90.00
_cell.angle_beta   90.00
_cell.angle_gamma   90.00
#
_symmetry.space_group_name_H-M   'P 1'
#
loop_
_entity.id
_entity.type
_entity.pdbx_description
1 polymer ?
#
loop_
_entity_poly.entity_id
_entity_poly.type
_entity_poly.pdbx_seq_one_letter_code
_entity_poly.pdbx_strand_id
1 'polypeptide(L)'
;MQCPKDKTAQLVADALDGELKAQRCPECAGVFIAADDYLTWQAQHGAGEVSLPITPFQLEFAHSPLDDKAALCPQCSHYLSRARVSLPDPFYVERCANCGGIWCDKGEWEALEKLGLNASIQQLFSSRWQARVREAESAAKERQLMINKLGPELAEQVFQTVEALQTHPDGYFGVAYLMRRFDRHPG
;
A
#
# COMPACT_ATOMS: atom_id res chain seq x y z
N MET A 1 10.16 8.42 -24.68
CA MET A 1 9.50 9.33 -23.72
C MET A 1 10.49 9.59 -22.60
N GLN A 2 10.54 10.80 -22.03
CA GLN A 2 11.51 11.10 -20.97
C GLN A 2 11.11 10.42 -19.65
N CYS A 3 12.09 9.97 -18.87
CA CYS A 3 11.84 9.38 -17.56
C CYS A 3 11.23 10.43 -16.61
N PRO A 4 10.11 10.12 -15.93
CA PRO A 4 9.42 11.09 -15.09
C PRO A 4 10.08 11.33 -13.73
N LYS A 5 10.87 10.37 -13.22
CA LYS A 5 11.59 10.45 -11.94
C LYS A 5 13.00 11.02 -12.10
N ASP A 6 13.78 10.41 -12.99
CA ASP A 6 15.17 10.80 -13.27
C ASP A 6 15.26 12.10 -14.10
N LYS A 7 14.32 12.34 -15.02
CA LYS A 7 14.23 13.52 -15.90
C LYS A 7 15.42 13.73 -16.85
N THR A 8 16.42 12.87 -16.89
CA THR A 8 17.55 13.00 -17.82
C THR A 8 17.49 11.95 -18.93
N ALA A 9 17.19 10.70 -18.57
CA ALA A 9 17.14 9.60 -19.51
C ALA A 9 15.82 9.51 -20.30
N GLN A 10 15.89 8.90 -21.48
CA GLN A 10 14.72 8.42 -22.23
C GLN A 10 14.40 6.99 -21.83
N LEU A 11 13.11 6.69 -21.72
CA LEU A 11 12.61 5.33 -21.53
C LEU A 11 12.87 4.51 -22.79
N VAL A 12 13.35 3.28 -22.61
CA VAL A 12 13.60 2.30 -23.66
C VAL A 12 12.60 1.16 -23.56
N ALA A 13 12.29 0.50 -24.68
CA ALA A 13 11.34 -0.61 -24.70
C ALA A 13 11.81 -1.76 -23.78
N ASP A 14 10.87 -2.32 -23.04
CA ASP A 14 11.07 -3.44 -22.11
C ASP A 14 9.84 -4.35 -22.10
N ALA A 15 9.96 -5.52 -21.49
CA ALA A 15 8.84 -6.44 -21.27
C ALA A 15 8.87 -6.96 -19.83
N LEU A 16 7.76 -6.80 -19.13
CA LEU A 16 7.50 -7.37 -17.81
C LEU A 16 6.80 -8.72 -17.98
N ASP A 17 7.09 -9.69 -17.11
CA ASP A 17 6.55 -11.06 -17.23
C ASP A 17 6.76 -11.72 -18.61
N GLY A 18 7.71 -11.21 -19.41
CA GLY A 18 7.92 -11.63 -20.81
C GLY A 18 6.83 -11.24 -21.80
N GLU A 19 5.65 -10.83 -21.34
CA GLU A 19 4.46 -10.57 -22.18
C GLU A 19 3.92 -9.13 -22.07
N LEU A 20 4.02 -8.50 -20.90
CA LEU A 20 3.53 -7.15 -20.68
C LEU A 20 4.51 -6.13 -21.24
N LYS A 21 4.10 -5.43 -22.31
CA LYS A 21 4.88 -4.34 -22.90
C LYS A 21 5.05 -3.22 -21.89
N ALA A 22 6.29 -2.77 -21.74
CA ALA A 22 6.66 -1.71 -20.83
C ALA A 22 7.79 -0.86 -21.40
N GLN A 23 8.17 0.18 -20.67
CA GLN A 23 9.33 1.01 -20.98
C GLN A 23 10.14 1.28 -19.73
N ARG A 24 11.41 0.91 -19.74
CA ARG A 24 12.31 1.05 -18.60
C ARG A 24 13.23 2.25 -18.74
N CYS A 25 13.49 2.93 -17.64
CA CYS A 25 14.56 3.92 -17.54
C CYS A 25 15.92 3.24 -17.35
N PRO A 26 16.95 3.50 -18.17
CA PRO A 26 18.27 2.90 -18.00
C PRO A 26 19.00 3.38 -16.74
N GLU A 27 18.69 4.57 -16.22
CA GLU A 27 19.38 5.17 -15.07
C GLU A 27 18.77 4.74 -13.73
N CYS A 28 17.46 4.98 -13.54
CA CYS A 28 16.78 4.66 -12.28
C CYS A 28 16.12 3.27 -12.27
N ALA A 29 16.13 2.55 -13.40
CA ALA A 29 15.48 1.24 -13.59
C ALA A 29 13.96 1.19 -13.31
N GLY A 30 13.31 2.34 -13.11
CA GLY A 30 11.86 2.46 -13.04
C GLY A 30 11.19 2.16 -14.38
N VAL A 31 9.95 1.70 -14.32
CA VAL A 31 9.21 1.14 -15.44
C VAL A 31 7.88 1.87 -15.62
N PHE A 32 7.60 2.25 -16.86
CA PHE A 32 6.32 2.77 -17.29
C PHE A 32 5.55 1.69 -18.07
N ILE A 33 4.26 1.55 -17.76
CA ILE A 33 3.34 0.66 -18.46
C ILE A 33 2.19 1.51 -19.00
N ALA A 34 1.96 1.48 -20.31
CA ALA A 34 0.84 2.19 -20.90
C ALA A 34 -0.49 1.52 -20.49
N ALA A 35 -1.56 2.32 -20.39
CA ALA A 35 -2.85 1.80 -19.91
C ALA A 35 -3.40 0.69 -20.79
N ASP A 36 -3.32 0.84 -22.12
CA ASP A 36 -3.86 -0.15 -23.07
C ASP A 36 -3.09 -1.47 -23.00
N ASP A 37 -1.76 -1.42 -22.84
CA ASP A 37 -0.93 -2.60 -22.67
C ASP A 37 -1.26 -3.33 -21.36
N TYR A 38 -1.41 -2.57 -20.26
CA TYR A 38 -1.81 -3.12 -18.97
C TYR A 38 -3.19 -3.78 -19.00
N LEU A 39 -4.18 -3.11 -19.60
CA LEU A 39 -5.55 -3.63 -19.71
C LEU A 39 -5.62 -4.89 -20.56
N THR A 40 -4.86 -4.94 -21.66
CA THR A 40 -4.77 -6.11 -22.54
C THR A 40 -4.18 -7.30 -21.78
N TRP A 41 -3.07 -7.08 -21.07
CA TRP A 41 -2.42 -8.10 -20.25
C TRP A 41 -3.32 -8.56 -19.08
N GLN A 42 -3.97 -7.62 -18.39
CA GLN A 42 -4.89 -7.89 -17.28
C GLN A 42 -6.07 -8.78 -17.72
N ALA A 43 -6.60 -8.57 -18.92
CA ALA A 43 -7.69 -9.37 -19.46
C ALA A 43 -7.31 -10.86 -19.65
N GLN A 44 -6.03 -11.17 -19.85
CA GLN A 44 -5.52 -12.54 -20.02
C GLN A 44 -5.21 -13.22 -18.68
N HIS A 45 -4.82 -12.45 -17.67
CA HIS A 45 -4.39 -12.95 -16.37
C HIS A 45 -5.51 -12.97 -15.31
N GLY A 46 -6.57 -12.18 -15.53
CA GLY A 46 -7.71 -12.04 -14.62
C GLY A 46 -7.40 -11.11 -13.44
N ALA A 47 -8.32 -10.19 -13.15
CA ALA A 47 -8.21 -9.36 -11.95
C ALA A 47 -8.59 -10.18 -10.70
N GLY A 48 -7.63 -10.40 -9.81
CA GLY A 48 -7.87 -11.07 -8.53
C GLY A 48 -8.61 -10.19 -7.52
N GLU A 49 -9.22 -10.82 -6.51
CA GLU A 49 -9.71 -10.10 -5.33
C GLU A 49 -8.54 -9.48 -4.55
N VAL A 50 -8.65 -8.19 -4.24
CA VAL A 50 -7.61 -7.48 -3.48
C VAL A 50 -7.93 -7.52 -1.99
N SER A 51 -7.16 -8.31 -1.26
CA SER A 51 -7.10 -8.29 0.20
C SER A 51 -5.95 -7.41 0.69
N LEU A 52 -6.12 -6.76 1.84
CA LEU A 52 -4.98 -6.18 2.55
C LEU A 52 -4.03 -7.33 2.92
N PRO A 53 -2.72 -7.19 2.71
CA PRO A 53 -1.77 -8.22 3.13
C PRO A 53 -1.85 -8.36 4.65
N ILE A 54 -2.28 -9.53 5.12
CA ILE A 54 -2.49 -9.82 6.55
C ILE A 54 -1.19 -10.34 7.18
N THR A 55 -0.29 -10.90 6.35
CA THR A 55 0.98 -11.48 6.78
C THR A 55 2.12 -10.48 6.57
N PRO A 56 3.10 -10.39 7.49
CA PRO A 56 4.34 -9.65 7.25
C PRO A 56 5.12 -10.37 6.16
N PHE A 57 4.81 -10.04 4.91
CA PHE A 57 5.59 -10.47 3.76
C PHE A 57 6.80 -9.53 3.69
N GLN A 58 7.98 -10.04 4.07
CA GLN A 58 9.22 -9.31 3.89
C GLN A 58 9.61 -9.35 2.41
N LEU A 59 9.32 -8.25 1.74
CA LEU A 59 9.78 -7.98 0.40
C LEU A 59 11.16 -7.35 0.48
N GLU A 60 12.19 -8.10 0.14
CA GLU A 60 13.53 -7.56 -0.03
C GLU A 60 13.62 -6.89 -1.41
N PHE A 61 13.29 -5.59 -1.46
CA PHE A 61 13.71 -4.72 -2.56
C PHE A 61 14.10 -3.34 -2.03
N ALA A 62 15.07 -2.71 -2.68
CA ALA A 62 15.55 -1.41 -2.26
C ALA A 62 14.65 -0.30 -2.83
N HIS A 63 14.10 0.54 -1.97
CA HIS A 63 13.37 1.73 -2.38
C HIS A 63 14.22 2.61 -3.28
N SER A 64 13.59 3.13 -4.33
CA SER A 64 14.21 4.13 -5.19
C SER A 64 14.50 5.40 -4.40
N PRO A 65 15.69 6.02 -4.54
CA PRO A 65 15.99 7.30 -3.89
C PRO A 65 15.17 8.47 -4.49
N LEU A 66 14.39 8.19 -5.54
CA LEU A 66 13.52 9.14 -6.21
C LEU A 66 12.04 8.92 -5.85
N ASP A 67 11.71 7.95 -4.99
CA ASP A 67 10.33 7.56 -4.72
C ASP A 67 9.51 8.77 -4.20
N ASP A 68 10.03 9.54 -3.25
CA ASP A 68 9.37 10.73 -2.68
C ASP A 68 9.14 11.89 -3.68
N LYS A 69 9.72 11.82 -4.88
CA LYS A 69 9.58 12.89 -5.88
C LYS A 69 8.28 12.74 -6.65
N ALA A 70 7.45 13.79 -6.62
CA ALA A 70 6.31 13.91 -7.50
C ALA A 70 6.73 13.87 -8.97
N ALA A 71 5.95 13.15 -9.78
CA ALA A 71 6.25 12.85 -11.16
C ALA A 71 5.05 13.17 -12.07
N LEU A 72 5.36 13.57 -13.31
CA LEU A 72 4.38 13.74 -14.38
C LEU A 72 4.36 12.48 -15.24
N CYS A 73 3.19 12.07 -15.68
CA CYS A 73 3.03 10.94 -16.57
C CYS A 73 3.84 11.17 -17.87
N PRO A 74 4.75 10.25 -18.25
CA PRO A 74 5.59 10.44 -19.44
C PRO A 74 4.79 10.43 -20.76
N GLN A 75 3.55 9.91 -20.75
CA GLN A 75 2.68 9.83 -21.91
C GLN A 75 1.81 11.07 -22.12
N CYS A 76 1.30 11.70 -21.05
CA CYS A 76 0.33 12.81 -21.18
C CYS A 76 0.62 14.02 -20.27
N SER A 77 1.73 14.01 -19.52
CA SER A 77 2.18 15.08 -18.63
C SER A 77 1.23 15.45 -17.49
N HIS A 78 0.18 14.65 -17.22
CA HIS A 78 -0.65 14.81 -16.04
C HIS A 78 0.05 14.25 -14.79
N TYR A 79 -0.28 14.76 -13.60
CA TYR A 79 0.30 14.25 -12.36
C TYR A 79 0.00 12.75 -12.14
N LEU A 80 1.02 12.03 -11.68
CA LEU A 80 0.84 10.67 -11.21
C LEU A 80 0.30 10.69 -9.78
N SER A 81 -0.84 10.02 -9.58
CA SER A 81 -1.41 9.77 -8.26
C SER A 81 -0.73 8.56 -7.63
N ARG A 82 -0.63 8.52 -6.30
CA ARG A 82 0.05 7.44 -5.56
C ARG A 82 -0.95 6.61 -4.78
N ALA A 83 -0.81 5.30 -4.85
CA ALA A 83 -1.52 4.35 -4.00
C ALA A 83 -0.51 3.61 -3.13
N ARG A 84 -0.70 3.66 -1.81
CA ARG A 84 0.17 3.00 -0.85
C ARG A 84 -0.15 1.50 -0.81
N VAL A 85 0.90 0.69 -0.83
CA VAL A 85 0.84 -0.74 -0.57
C VAL A 85 1.33 -0.97 0.87
N SER A 86 0.40 -1.25 1.77
CA SER A 86 0.67 -1.36 3.20
C SER A 86 1.35 -2.69 3.52
N LEU A 87 2.66 -2.63 3.79
CA LEU A 87 3.50 -3.73 4.27
C LEU A 87 4.30 -3.22 5.48
N PRO A 88 5.01 -4.11 6.23
CA PRO A 88 5.97 -3.66 7.23
C PRO A 88 6.97 -2.65 6.67
N ASP A 89 7.42 -2.87 5.43
CA ASP A 89 8.15 -1.89 4.62
C ASP A 89 7.27 -1.44 3.42
N PRO A 90 6.56 -0.30 3.54
CA PRO A 90 5.55 0.14 2.58
C PRO A 90 6.17 0.84 1.36
N PHE A 91 5.53 0.67 0.20
CA PHE A 91 5.91 1.37 -1.05
C PHE A 91 4.67 1.95 -1.76
N TYR A 92 4.88 2.62 -2.89
CA TYR A 92 3.81 3.35 -3.57
C TYR A 92 3.79 3.06 -5.06
N VAL A 93 2.66 2.52 -5.53
CA VAL A 93 2.41 2.45 -6.97
C VAL A 93 1.89 3.78 -7.45
N GLU A 94 2.37 4.23 -8.61
CA GLU A 94 1.92 5.48 -9.21
C GLU A 94 1.06 5.22 -10.46
N ARG A 95 -0.04 5.97 -10.59
CA ARG A 95 -0.94 5.87 -11.75
C ARG A 95 -1.44 7.23 -12.19
N CYS A 96 -1.45 7.43 -13.49
CA CYS A 96 -2.02 8.62 -14.11
C CYS A 96 -3.55 8.58 -14.06
N ALA A 97 -4.17 9.59 -13.45
CA ALA A 97 -5.63 9.71 -13.41
C ALA A 97 -6.24 10.04 -14.78
N ASN A 98 -5.45 10.62 -15.70
CA ASN A 98 -5.91 11.05 -17.01
C ASN A 98 -5.87 9.93 -18.06
N CYS A 99 -4.69 9.34 -18.30
CA CYS A 99 -4.54 8.30 -19.32
C CYS A 99 -4.50 6.87 -18.76
N GLY A 100 -4.47 6.69 -17.44
CA GLY A 100 -4.42 5.38 -16.80
C GLY A 100 -3.05 4.69 -16.78
N GLY A 101 -2.01 5.29 -17.38
CA GLY A 101 -0.65 4.73 -17.38
C GLY A 101 -0.09 4.56 -15.98
N ILE A 102 0.71 3.52 -15.79
CA ILE A 102 1.25 3.08 -14.50
C ILE A 102 2.75 3.30 -14.48
N TRP A 103 3.26 3.79 -13.36
CA TRP A 103 4.69 3.88 -13.09
C TRP A 103 5.02 3.09 -11.84
N CYS A 104 6.05 2.26 -11.95
CA CYS A 104 6.63 1.50 -10.87
C CYS A 104 8.12 1.87 -10.79
N ASP A 105 8.59 2.28 -9.63
CA ASP A 105 10.01 2.39 -9.38
C ASP A 105 10.68 1.00 -9.40
N LYS A 106 12.00 0.98 -9.41
CA LYS A 106 12.79 -0.25 -9.52
C LYS A 106 12.36 -1.27 -8.46
N GLY A 107 11.94 -2.47 -8.88
CA GLY A 107 11.58 -3.57 -7.98
C GLY A 107 10.13 -3.56 -7.50
N GLU A 108 9.38 -2.47 -7.73
CA GLU A 108 8.00 -2.37 -7.25
C GLU A 108 7.03 -3.24 -8.04
N TRP A 109 7.26 -3.43 -9.34
CA TRP A 109 6.42 -4.33 -10.15
C TRP A 109 6.55 -5.78 -9.67
N GLU A 110 7.78 -6.23 -9.45
CA GLU A 110 8.09 -7.55 -8.91
C GLU A 110 7.54 -7.72 -7.47
N ALA A 111 7.48 -6.63 -6.70
CA ALA A 111 6.80 -6.62 -5.42
C ALA A 111 5.29 -6.82 -5.55
N LEU A 112 4.65 -6.16 -6.52
CA LEU A 112 3.22 -6.33 -6.80
C LEU A 112 2.90 -7.75 -7.28
N GLU A 113 3.74 -8.35 -8.12
CA GLU A 113 3.62 -9.74 -8.55
C GLU A 113 3.60 -10.69 -7.36
N LYS A 114 4.60 -10.58 -6.46
CA LYS A 114 4.71 -11.43 -5.27
C LYS A 114 3.53 -11.28 -4.32
N LEU A 115 2.87 -10.12 -4.31
CA LEU A 115 1.68 -9.86 -3.52
C LEU A 115 0.37 -10.24 -4.24
N GLY A 116 0.43 -10.66 -5.51
CA GLY A 116 -0.76 -10.90 -6.33
C GLY A 116 -1.57 -9.63 -6.63
N LEU A 117 -0.92 -8.46 -6.59
CA LEU A 117 -1.54 -7.14 -6.79
C LEU A 117 -1.31 -6.57 -8.19
N ASN A 118 -0.34 -7.09 -8.95
CA ASN A 118 0.00 -6.64 -10.30
C ASN A 118 -1.21 -6.66 -11.25
N ALA A 119 -2.06 -7.68 -11.18
CA ALA A 119 -3.29 -7.78 -11.97
C ALA A 119 -4.47 -6.94 -11.45
N SER A 120 -4.31 -6.22 -10.33
CA SER A 120 -5.40 -5.46 -9.70
C SER A 120 -4.99 -4.05 -9.27
N ILE A 121 -3.97 -3.46 -9.90
CA ILE A 121 -3.43 -2.13 -9.56
C ILE A 121 -4.52 -1.06 -9.53
N GLN A 122 -5.45 -1.09 -10.48
CA GLN A 122 -6.56 -0.12 -10.54
C GLN A 122 -7.41 -0.10 -9.26
N GLN A 123 -7.57 -1.25 -8.60
CA GLN A 123 -8.34 -1.35 -7.37
C GLN A 123 -7.65 -0.64 -6.20
N LEU A 124 -6.32 -0.53 -6.21
CA LEU A 124 -5.52 0.19 -5.21
C LEU A 124 -5.84 1.70 -5.20
N PHE A 125 -6.36 2.23 -6.31
CA PHE A 125 -6.76 3.63 -6.45
C PHE A 125 -8.24 3.87 -6.15
N SER A 126 -9.00 2.83 -5.82
CA SER A 126 -10.42 2.96 -5.48
C SER A 126 -10.59 3.61 -4.10
N SER A 127 -11.65 4.42 -3.94
CA SER A 127 -11.95 5.06 -2.65
C SER A 127 -12.19 4.04 -1.53
N ARG A 128 -12.78 2.88 -1.85
CA ARG A 128 -12.99 1.77 -0.92
C ARG A 128 -11.66 1.21 -0.42
N TRP A 129 -10.70 0.96 -1.32
CA TRP A 129 -9.38 0.49 -0.92
C TRP A 129 -8.64 1.51 -0.07
N GLN A 130 -8.60 2.76 -0.52
CA GLN A 130 -7.92 3.83 0.21
C GLN A 130 -8.52 4.07 1.60
N ALA A 131 -9.83 3.89 1.78
CA ALA A 131 -10.48 3.94 3.09
C ALA A 131 -10.01 2.80 4.00
N ARG A 132 -10.01 1.56 3.49
CA ARG A 132 -9.53 0.37 4.24
C ARG A 132 -8.07 0.51 4.67
N VAL A 133 -7.20 1.03 3.79
CA VAL A 133 -5.79 1.28 4.11
C VAL A 133 -5.67 2.29 5.25
N ARG A 134 -6.38 3.41 5.19
CA ARG A 134 -6.37 4.43 6.25
C ARG A 134 -6.87 3.91 7.59
N GLU A 135 -7.94 3.11 7.58
CA GLU A 135 -8.48 2.48 8.79
C GLU A 135 -7.46 1.52 9.42
N ALA A 136 -6.84 0.66 8.61
CA ALA A 136 -5.81 -0.27 9.08
C ALA A 136 -4.59 0.46 9.66
N GLU A 137 -4.14 1.55 9.03
CA GLU A 137 -3.03 2.37 9.52
C GLU A 137 -3.37 3.08 10.83
N SER A 138 -4.58 3.62 10.93
CA SER A 138 -5.05 4.26 12.17
C SER A 138 -5.05 3.24 13.32
N ALA A 139 -5.58 2.04 13.09
CA ALA A 139 -5.60 0.97 14.08
C ALA A 139 -4.19 0.51 14.47
N ALA A 140 -3.29 0.34 13.50
CA ALA A 140 -1.90 -0.04 13.76
C ALA A 140 -1.17 1.02 14.58
N LYS A 141 -1.37 2.30 14.26
CA LYS A 141 -0.80 3.43 15.00
C LYS A 141 -1.33 3.50 16.43
N GLU A 142 -2.63 3.31 16.63
CA GLU A 142 -3.25 3.26 17.95
C GLU A 142 -2.68 2.11 18.78
N ARG A 143 -2.58 0.91 18.19
CA ARG A 143 -1.97 -0.26 18.84
C ARG A 143 -0.53 0.01 19.26
N GLN A 144 0.27 0.63 18.38
CA GLN A 144 1.66 0.96 18.69
C GLN A 144 1.76 2.03 19.79
N LEU A 145 0.86 3.02 19.80
CA LEU A 145 0.81 4.03 20.87
C LEU A 145 0.49 3.38 22.22
N MET A 146 -0.45 2.44 22.27
CA MET A 146 -0.76 1.68 23.49
C MET A 146 0.47 0.91 24.00
N ILE A 147 1.18 0.19 23.12
CA ILE A 147 2.43 -0.51 23.46
C ILE A 147 3.47 0.47 24.02
N ASN A 148 3.67 1.61 23.35
CA ASN A 148 4.64 2.62 23.77
C ASN A 148 4.29 3.26 25.13
N LYS A 149 2.99 3.39 25.46
CA LYS A 149 2.53 4.04 26.69
C LYS A 149 2.42 3.11 27.89
N LEU A 150 1.99 1.87 27.66
CA LEU A 150 1.70 0.90 28.72
C LEU A 150 2.80 -0.16 28.89
N GLY A 151 3.71 -0.27 27.93
CA GLY A 151 4.61 -1.42 27.80
C GLY A 151 3.92 -2.58 27.08
N PRO A 152 4.70 -3.49 26.46
CA PRO A 152 4.17 -4.54 25.60
C PRO A 152 3.29 -5.55 26.37
N GLU A 153 3.64 -5.89 27.62
CA GLU A 153 2.89 -6.88 28.41
C GLU A 153 1.49 -6.38 28.79
N LEU A 154 1.40 -5.16 29.33
CA LEU A 154 0.13 -4.58 29.73
C LEU A 154 -0.73 -4.20 28.52
N ALA A 155 -0.13 -3.67 27.45
CA ALA A 155 -0.86 -3.39 26.22
C ALA A 155 -1.50 -4.65 25.62
N GLU A 156 -0.79 -5.78 25.63
CA GLU A 156 -1.33 -7.04 25.13
C GLU A 156 -2.53 -7.52 25.97
N GLN A 157 -2.48 -7.39 27.29
CA GLN A 157 -3.63 -7.68 28.16
C GLN A 157 -4.83 -6.78 27.85
N VAL A 158 -4.58 -5.49 27.58
CA VAL A 158 -5.63 -4.54 27.18
C VAL A 158 -6.27 -4.98 25.87
N PHE A 159 -5.47 -5.36 24.85
CA PHE A 159 -6.00 -5.81 23.56
C PHE A 159 -6.87 -7.07 23.70
N GLN A 160 -6.39 -8.07 24.43
CA GLN A 160 -7.16 -9.30 24.70
C GLN A 160 -8.45 -9.02 25.47
N THR A 161 -8.41 -8.09 26.42
CA THR A 161 -9.60 -7.68 27.17
C THR A 161 -10.62 -6.99 26.27
N VAL A 162 -10.17 -6.08 25.39
CA VAL A 162 -11.05 -5.41 24.42
C VAL A 162 -11.71 -6.42 23.50
N GLU A 163 -10.96 -7.37 22.95
CA GLU A 163 -11.48 -8.44 22.08
C GLU A 163 -12.53 -9.31 22.80
N ALA A 164 -12.24 -9.71 24.03
CA ALA A 164 -13.16 -10.49 24.86
C ALA A 164 -14.45 -9.72 25.18
N LEU A 165 -14.35 -8.41 25.45
CA LEU A 165 -15.52 -7.57 25.74
C LEU A 165 -16.34 -7.27 24.48
N GLN A 166 -15.72 -7.09 23.31
CA GLN A 166 -16.44 -6.84 22.05
C GLN A 166 -17.29 -8.03 21.61
N THR A 167 -16.87 -9.26 21.94
CA THR A 167 -17.57 -10.49 21.56
C THR A 167 -18.60 -10.95 22.60
N HIS A 168 -18.60 -10.38 23.80
CA HIS A 168 -19.52 -10.74 24.89
C HIS A 168 -20.84 -9.91 24.84
N PRO A 169 -22.03 -10.52 24.98
CA PRO A 169 -23.33 -9.81 24.94
C PRO A 169 -23.42 -8.60 25.89
N ASP A 170 -22.91 -8.76 27.11
CA ASP A 170 -22.88 -7.71 28.14
C ASP A 170 -21.52 -7.00 28.26
N GLY A 171 -20.68 -7.03 27.22
CA GLY A 171 -19.33 -6.46 27.26
C GLY A 171 -19.26 -5.00 27.71
N TYR A 172 -20.27 -4.20 27.37
CA TYR A 172 -20.39 -2.80 27.81
C TYR A 172 -20.41 -2.65 29.34
N PHE A 173 -20.97 -3.62 30.08
CA PHE A 173 -20.96 -3.62 31.54
C PHE A 173 -19.52 -3.73 32.09
N GLY A 174 -18.68 -4.54 31.45
CA GLY A 174 -17.25 -4.67 31.76
C GLY A 174 -16.50 -3.37 31.52
N VAL A 175 -16.71 -2.72 30.37
CA VAL A 175 -16.12 -1.41 30.05
C VAL A 175 -16.49 -0.36 31.11
N ALA A 176 -17.77 -0.27 31.47
CA ALA A 176 -18.25 0.67 32.49
C ALA A 176 -17.67 0.39 33.88
N TYR A 177 -17.42 -0.87 34.24
CA TYR A 177 -16.74 -1.23 35.48
C TYR A 177 -15.29 -0.73 35.50
N LEU A 178 -14.54 -0.92 34.41
CA LEU A 178 -13.15 -0.46 34.28
C LEU A 178 -13.07 1.07 34.39
N MET A 179 -13.89 1.82 33.65
CA MET A 179 -13.90 3.29 33.68
C MET A 179 -14.13 3.82 35.11
N ARG A 180 -15.15 3.30 35.81
CA ARG A 180 -15.45 3.71 37.19
C ARG A 180 -14.31 3.44 38.18
N ARG A 181 -13.45 2.46 37.91
CA ARG A 181 -12.29 2.15 38.77
C ARG A 181 -11.17 3.17 38.57
N PHE A 182 -10.95 3.65 37.35
CA PHE A 182 -9.99 4.72 37.08
C PHE A 182 -10.45 6.06 37.65
N ASP A 183 -11.75 6.40 37.54
CA ASP A 183 -12.28 7.67 38.07
C ASP A 183 -12.20 7.78 39.61
N ARG A 184 -12.16 6.66 40.32
CA ARG A 184 -12.08 6.62 41.80
C ARG A 184 -10.67 6.76 42.35
N HIS A 185 -9.65 6.59 41.51
CA HIS A 185 -8.24 6.68 41.87
C HIS A 185 -7.48 7.44 40.78
N PRO A 186 -7.67 8.77 40.64
CA PRO A 186 -6.80 9.57 39.79
C PRO A 186 -5.39 9.49 40.39
N GLY A 187 -4.44 8.99 39.59
CA GLY A 187 -3.02 8.98 39.95
C GLY A 187 -2.45 10.38 40.09
#